data_AF-A0A354CU89-F1
#
_entry.id   AF-A0A354CU89-F1
#
_cell.length_a   1.000
_cell.length_b   1.000
_cell.length_c   1.000
_cell.angle_alpha   90.00
_cell.angle_beta   90.00
_cell.angle_gamma   90.00
#
_symmetry.space_group_name_H-M   'P 1'
#
loop_
_entity.id
_entity.type
_entity.pdbx_description
1 polymer ?
#
loop_
_entity_poly.entity_id
_entity_poly.type
_entity_poly.pdbx_seq_one_letter_code
_entity_poly.pdbx_strand_id
1 'polypeptide(L)'
;MEKLLKFLKNRWFLLGISFLSFIYVYFLGTIVLRTFDSYLEIENFSAMMVSYVFVNFIFGVLMFFTRKQIPTVITALIIPVESLILMIVGFGQWYIIIPPVIVSAVIFLSCGVGESCKTVMGTLLLIMFVAGGLAYSVMSSYFGISVRFVATDMFTDQDQDIDFSTRSMNYLVTEDGKYRLVYYAEQKDEHLVTSYYVEEAFKDKEYPFAVFRRTFGCRRVLVTAYERDVNPHWISNDKLSIDGITLTVEEIFAPKDNEGEETGSGEETKKPSQTAAATTTAAKTEAGGGE
;
A
#
# COMPACT_ATOMS: atom_id res chain seq x y z
N MET A 1 23.93 36.02 25.06
CA MET A 1 22.80 35.05 25.19
C MET A 1 21.44 35.73 25.36
N GLU A 2 21.28 36.74 26.21
CA GLU A 2 19.97 37.38 26.47
C GLU A 2 19.30 38.02 25.24
N LYS A 3 20.08 38.68 24.37
CA LYS A 3 19.54 39.25 23.12
C LYS A 3 18.98 38.19 22.17
N LEU A 4 19.64 37.03 22.08
CA LEU A 4 19.16 35.88 21.28
C LEU A 4 17.88 35.29 21.87
N LEU A 5 17.80 35.10 23.18
CA LEU A 5 16.59 34.60 23.85
C LEU A 5 15.41 35.56 23.67
N LYS A 6 15.65 36.87 23.74
CA LYS A 6 14.61 37.89 23.52
C LYS A 6 14.12 37.89 22.07
N PHE A 7 15.01 37.64 21.11
CA PHE A 7 14.66 37.49 19.70
C PHE A 7 13.85 36.21 19.44
N LEU A 8 14.29 35.05 19.94
CA LEU A 8 13.59 33.76 19.80
C LEU A 8 12.20 33.77 20.46
N LYS A 9 12.01 34.56 21.52
CA LYS A 9 10.72 34.71 22.22
C LYS A 9 9.80 35.75 21.57
N ASN A 10 10.24 36.43 20.51
CA ASN A 10 9.41 37.42 19.83
C ASN A 10 8.19 36.73 19.19
N ARG A 11 6.99 37.22 19.51
CA ARG A 11 5.73 36.65 19.01
C ARG A 11 5.65 36.63 17.48
N TRP A 12 6.16 37.67 16.81
CA TRP A 12 6.15 37.77 15.35
C TRP A 12 7.13 36.80 14.69
N PHE A 13 8.29 36.58 15.32
CA PHE A 13 9.27 35.61 14.85
C PHE A 13 8.74 34.17 14.99
N LEU A 14 8.17 33.85 16.15
CA LEU A 14 7.53 32.56 16.40
C LEU A 14 6.35 32.30 15.45
N LEU A 15 5.57 33.33 15.12
CA LEU A 15 4.50 33.24 14.14
C LEU A 15 5.06 32.93 12.75
N GLY A 16 6.11 33.62 12.31
CA GLY A 16 6.76 33.34 11.03
C GLY A 16 7.26 31.90 10.93
N ILE A 17 7.95 31.40 11.96
CA ILE A 17 8.42 30.01 12.01
C ILE A 17 7.25 29.01 12.08
N SER A 18 6.13 29.37 12.70
CA SER A 18 5.01 28.43 12.81
C SER A 18 4.43 28.03 11.45
N PHE A 19 4.56 28.85 10.40
CA PHE A 19 4.15 28.46 9.05
C PHE A 19 5.00 27.32 8.47
N LEU A 20 6.24 27.14 8.94
CA LEU A 20 7.08 25.99 8.57
C LEU A 20 6.47 24.65 9.03
N SER A 21 5.55 24.65 9.99
CA SER A 21 4.86 23.43 10.41
C SER A 21 3.94 22.85 9.33
N PHE A 22 3.41 23.66 8.40
CA PHE A 22 2.66 23.14 7.26
C PHE A 22 3.53 22.37 6.27
N ILE A 23 4.84 22.64 6.23
CA ILE A 23 5.77 21.84 5.42
C ILE A 23 5.78 20.39 5.90
N TYR A 24 5.65 20.16 7.20
CA TYR A 24 5.61 18.81 7.75
C TYR A 24 4.33 18.06 7.37
N VAL A 25 3.17 18.75 7.36
CA VAL A 25 1.90 18.19 6.84
C VAL A 25 2.05 17.80 5.38
N TYR A 26 2.59 18.71 4.55
CA TYR A 26 2.85 18.42 3.14
C TYR A 26 3.82 17.25 2.95
N PHE A 27 4.88 17.18 3.76
CA PHE A 27 5.85 16.10 3.76
C PHE A 27 5.21 14.74 4.10
N LEU A 28 4.45 14.67 5.19
CA LEU A 28 3.74 13.45 5.58
C LEU A 28 2.68 13.05 4.56
N GLY A 29 1.88 14.00 4.07
CA GLY A 29 0.91 13.75 3.01
C GLY A 29 1.56 13.20 1.74
N THR A 30 2.75 13.70 1.38
CA THR A 30 3.53 13.15 0.27
C THR A 30 3.95 11.71 0.56
N ILE A 31 4.44 11.40 1.77
CA ILE A 31 4.80 10.03 2.15
C ILE A 31 3.59 9.11 2.11
N VAL A 32 2.43 9.53 2.61
CA VAL A 32 1.19 8.75 2.57
C VAL A 32 0.83 8.41 1.12
N LEU A 33 0.83 9.40 0.22
CA LEU A 33 0.51 9.18 -1.18
C LEU A 33 1.51 8.25 -1.88
N ARG A 34 2.80 8.34 -1.55
CA ARG A 34 3.84 7.47 -2.13
C ARG A 34 3.79 6.06 -1.57
N THR A 35 3.54 5.94 -0.27
CA THR A 35 3.31 4.67 0.40
C THR A 35 2.00 4.05 -0.07
N PHE A 36 1.07 4.83 -0.61
CA PHE A 36 -0.14 4.32 -1.24
C PHE A 36 0.10 3.84 -2.67
N ASP A 37 0.83 4.60 -3.51
CA ASP A 37 0.96 4.33 -4.95
C ASP A 37 2.11 3.40 -5.35
N SER A 38 3.08 3.17 -4.45
CA SER A 38 4.37 2.55 -4.80
C SER A 38 4.84 1.51 -3.80
N TYR A 39 5.61 0.54 -4.27
CA TYR A 39 6.44 -0.32 -3.45
C TYR A 39 7.72 0.41 -3.03
N LEU A 40 8.09 0.29 -1.75
CA LEU A 40 9.30 0.93 -1.24
C LEU A 40 10.47 -0.05 -1.29
N GLU A 41 11.43 0.23 -2.16
CA GLU A 41 12.71 -0.47 -2.23
C GLU A 41 13.77 0.34 -1.49
N ILE A 42 14.50 -0.29 -0.56
CA ILE A 42 15.44 0.39 0.32
C ILE A 42 16.85 -0.11 0.05
N GLU A 43 17.70 0.76 -0.49
CA GLU A 43 19.10 0.43 -0.78
C GLU A 43 19.94 0.35 0.49
N ASN A 44 19.76 1.33 1.39
CA ASN A 44 20.46 1.38 2.68
C ASN A 44 19.47 1.64 3.82
N PHE A 45 19.06 0.57 4.47
CA PHE A 45 18.06 0.60 5.53
C PHE A 45 18.45 1.52 6.69
N SER A 46 19.72 1.43 7.12
CA SER A 46 20.18 2.19 8.28
C SER A 46 20.23 3.70 7.99
N ALA A 47 20.76 4.10 6.83
CA ALA A 47 20.82 5.51 6.43
C ALA A 47 19.43 6.12 6.22
N MET A 48 18.52 5.37 5.58
CA MET A 48 17.13 5.80 5.39
C MET A 48 16.42 5.99 6.74
N MET A 49 16.52 5.01 7.64
CA MET A 49 15.86 5.07 8.94
C MET A 49 16.39 6.22 9.80
N VAL A 50 17.72 6.41 9.88
CA VAL A 50 18.34 7.50 10.64
C VAL A 50 17.94 8.86 10.07
N SER A 51 18.02 9.05 8.75
CA SER A 51 17.66 10.32 8.12
C SER A 51 16.17 10.64 8.30
N TYR A 52 15.30 9.63 8.16
CA TYR A 52 13.86 9.80 8.35
C TYR A 52 13.49 10.16 9.80
N VAL A 53 14.06 9.46 10.78
CA VAL A 53 13.88 9.80 12.21
C VAL A 53 14.42 11.20 12.50
N PHE A 54 15.56 11.56 11.93
CA PHE A 54 16.17 12.88 12.12
C PHE A 54 15.29 14.02 11.57
N VAL A 55 14.71 13.85 10.37
CA VAL A 55 13.78 14.83 9.78
C VAL A 55 12.54 14.98 10.66
N ASN A 56 11.92 13.86 11.07
CA ASN A 56 10.77 13.86 11.97
C ASN A 56 11.09 14.56 13.31
N PHE A 57 12.29 14.31 13.86
CA PHE A 57 12.76 14.95 15.08
C PHE A 57 12.92 16.47 14.92
N ILE A 58 13.54 16.95 13.84
CA ILE A 58 13.68 18.39 13.56
C ILE A 58 12.30 19.06 13.52
N PHE A 59 11.35 18.48 12.78
CA PHE A 59 10.00 19.03 12.69
C PHE A 59 9.26 18.96 14.03
N GLY A 60 9.41 17.87 14.78
CA GLY A 60 8.90 17.76 16.15
C GLY A 60 9.44 18.87 17.05
N VAL A 61 10.75 19.10 17.06
CA VAL A 61 11.38 20.17 17.85
C VAL A 61 10.86 21.55 17.41
N LEU A 62 10.81 21.82 16.11
CA LEU A 62 10.30 23.07 15.56
C LEU A 62 8.85 23.34 16.01
N MET A 63 7.97 22.35 15.87
CA MET A 63 6.57 22.45 16.30
C MET A 63 6.44 22.57 17.82
N PHE A 64 7.31 21.93 18.59
CA PHE A 64 7.32 22.07 20.04
C PHE A 64 7.68 23.51 20.44
N PHE A 65 8.62 24.16 19.75
CA PHE A 65 8.95 25.57 20.00
C PHE A 65 7.79 26.51 19.63
N THR A 66 7.05 26.25 18.55
CA THR A 66 5.93 27.08 18.09
C THR A 66 4.56 26.60 18.58
N ARG A 67 4.51 25.68 19.56
CA ARG A 67 3.29 24.96 20.01
C ARG A 67 2.08 25.80 20.39
N LYS A 68 2.28 27.08 20.72
CA LYS A 68 1.21 28.03 21.09
C LYS A 68 0.68 28.87 19.92
N GLN A 69 1.34 28.81 18.77
CA GLN A 69 0.93 29.57 17.58
C GLN A 69 -0.17 28.82 16.84
N ILE A 70 -1.13 29.56 16.28
CA ILE A 70 -2.30 29.00 15.60
C ILE A 70 -1.91 28.03 14.47
N PRO A 71 -0.96 28.34 13.56
CA PRO A 71 -0.58 27.41 12.48
C PRO A 71 -0.13 26.06 13.00
N THR A 72 0.73 26.04 14.01
CA THR A 72 1.24 24.80 14.62
C THR A 72 0.15 24.05 15.38
N VAL A 73 -0.81 24.74 15.99
CA VAL A 73 -1.98 24.11 16.61
C VAL A 73 -2.83 23.39 15.56
N ILE A 74 -3.09 24.03 14.41
CA ILE A 74 -3.83 23.40 13.31
C ILE A 74 -3.08 22.17 12.81
N THR A 75 -1.78 22.31 12.55
CA THR A 75 -0.92 21.19 12.15
C THR A 75 -0.94 20.05 13.17
N ALA A 76 -0.89 20.36 14.48
CA ALA A 76 -0.94 19.36 15.55
C ALA A 76 -2.25 18.56 15.58
N LEU A 77 -3.34 19.10 15.04
CA LEU A 77 -4.63 18.40 14.92
C LEU A 77 -4.71 17.55 13.64
N ILE A 78 -4.02 17.95 12.57
CA ILE A 78 -4.02 17.26 11.28
C ILE A 78 -3.08 16.05 11.30
N ILE A 79 -1.86 16.19 11.83
CA ILE A 79 -0.83 15.14 11.80
C ILE A 79 -1.33 13.80 12.37
N PRO A 80 -2.06 13.73 13.50
CA PRO A 80 -2.57 12.45 14.01
C PRO A 80 -3.48 11.74 13.01
N VAL A 81 -4.32 12.49 12.27
CA VAL A 81 -5.21 11.93 11.25
C VAL A 81 -4.38 11.42 10.06
N GLU A 82 -3.41 12.19 9.58
CA GLU A 82 -2.49 11.73 8.51
C GLU A 82 -1.68 10.51 8.93
N SER A 83 -1.23 10.47 10.18
CA SER A 83 -0.48 9.33 10.74
C SER A 83 -1.36 8.08 10.83
N LEU A 84 -2.67 8.23 11.06
CA LEU A 84 -3.60 7.11 10.98
C LEU A 84 -3.72 6.59 9.55
N ILE A 85 -3.91 7.49 8.57
CA ILE A 85 -4.00 7.09 7.16
C ILE A 85 -2.69 6.40 6.74
N LEU A 86 -1.54 6.91 7.17
CA LEU A 86 -0.23 6.28 6.94
C LEU A 86 -0.15 4.88 7.56
N MET A 87 -0.68 4.69 8.77
CA MET A 87 -0.70 3.38 9.43
C MET A 87 -1.54 2.36 8.64
N ILE A 88 -2.68 2.79 8.11
CA ILE A 88 -3.57 1.93 7.30
C ILE A 88 -2.94 1.59 5.95
N VAL A 89 -2.38 2.60 5.27
CA VAL A 89 -1.79 2.45 3.94
C VAL A 89 -0.45 1.71 3.98
N GLY A 90 0.40 2.05 4.94
CA GLY A 90 1.75 1.50 5.11
C GLY A 90 1.79 0.30 6.04
N PHE A 91 0.66 -0.37 6.27
CA PHE A 91 0.60 -1.50 7.20
C PHE A 91 1.65 -2.57 6.85
N GLY A 92 2.38 -3.04 7.86
CA GLY A 92 3.55 -3.92 7.69
C GLY A 92 4.89 -3.17 7.54
N GLN A 93 4.90 -1.90 7.11
CA GLN A 93 6.10 -1.06 7.02
C GLN A 93 6.26 -0.16 8.26
N TRP A 94 6.44 -0.79 9.43
CA TRP A 94 6.46 -0.12 10.73
C TRP A 94 7.50 1.00 10.86
N TYR A 95 8.63 0.89 10.15
CA TYR A 95 9.69 1.89 10.17
C TYR A 95 9.27 3.24 9.56
N ILE A 96 8.27 3.27 8.67
CA ILE A 96 7.69 4.51 8.10
C ILE A 96 6.63 5.09 9.06
N ILE A 97 5.87 4.22 9.72
CA ILE A 97 4.73 4.57 10.57
C ILE A 97 5.16 5.14 11.93
N ILE A 98 6.11 4.48 12.59
CA ILE A 98 6.44 4.77 14.00
C ILE A 98 6.92 6.22 14.21
N PRO A 99 7.87 6.78 13.43
CA PRO A 99 8.39 8.11 13.70
C PRO A 99 7.32 9.22 13.63
N PRO A 100 6.47 9.30 12.59
CA PRO A 100 5.37 10.26 12.55
C PRO A 100 4.35 10.08 13.66
N VAL A 101 4.02 8.83 14.04
CA VAL A 101 3.06 8.57 15.13
C VAL A 101 3.59 9.13 16.45
N ILE A 102 4.86 8.91 16.78
CA ILE A 102 5.49 9.46 17.99
C ILE A 102 5.46 11.00 17.96
N VAL A 103 5.88 11.61 16.85
CA VAL A 103 5.85 13.08 16.70
C VAL A 103 4.41 13.60 16.85
N SER A 104 3.44 12.95 16.24
CA SER A 104 2.02 13.33 16.30
C SER A 104 1.51 13.33 17.75
N ALA A 105 1.78 12.27 18.51
CA ALA A 105 1.36 12.16 19.90
C ALA A 105 2.01 13.24 20.78
N VAL A 106 3.33 13.43 20.65
CA VAL A 106 4.07 14.42 21.44
C VAL A 106 3.57 15.84 21.16
N ILE A 107 3.41 16.20 19.88
CA ILE A 107 3.01 17.55 19.47
C ILE A 107 1.53 17.82 19.78
N PHE A 108 0.66 16.84 19.56
CA PHE A 108 -0.75 16.94 19.93
C PHE A 108 -0.92 17.17 21.44
N LEU A 109 -0.25 16.38 22.29
CA LEU A 109 -0.34 16.57 23.74
C LEU A 109 0.29 17.90 24.21
N SER A 110 1.38 18.31 23.55
CA SER A 110 2.10 19.54 23.88
C SER A 110 1.46 20.81 23.30
N CYS A 111 0.45 20.71 22.45
CA CYS A 111 -0.11 21.87 21.75
C CYS A 111 -0.74 22.89 22.72
N GLY A 112 -0.89 24.14 22.27
CA GLY A 112 -1.46 25.24 23.08
C GLY A 112 -2.97 25.19 23.28
N VAL A 113 -3.65 24.11 22.90
CA VAL A 113 -5.11 23.95 23.03
C VAL A 113 -5.50 23.73 24.50
N GLY A 114 -6.73 24.08 24.87
CA GLY A 114 -7.23 23.84 26.23
C GLY A 114 -7.24 22.36 26.60
N GLU A 115 -6.94 22.05 27.85
CA GLU A 115 -6.79 20.67 28.36
C GLU A 115 -8.03 19.81 28.10
N SER A 116 -9.24 20.34 28.31
CA SER A 116 -10.48 19.61 28.03
C SER A 116 -10.61 19.18 26.56
N CYS A 117 -10.21 20.05 25.62
CA CYS A 117 -10.28 19.74 24.20
C CYS A 117 -9.24 18.69 23.78
N LYS A 118 -8.02 18.76 24.34
CA LYS A 118 -7.01 17.72 24.13
C LYS A 118 -7.46 16.37 24.66
N THR A 119 -8.10 16.33 25.82
CA THR A 119 -8.62 15.09 26.39
C THR A 119 -9.68 14.49 25.48
N VAL A 120 -10.69 15.27 25.10
CA VAL A 120 -11.77 14.78 24.21
C VAL A 120 -11.22 14.34 22.86
N MET A 121 -10.46 15.20 22.18
CA MET A 121 -9.91 14.89 20.86
C MET A 121 -8.87 13.76 20.92
N GLY A 122 -8.08 13.69 21.99
CA GLY A 122 -7.11 12.63 22.22
C GLY A 122 -7.79 11.28 22.42
N THR A 123 -8.88 11.21 23.19
CA THR A 123 -9.67 9.98 23.32
C THR A 123 -10.30 9.56 22.00
N LEU A 124 -10.84 10.49 21.21
CA LEU A 124 -11.39 10.20 19.88
C LEU A 124 -10.32 9.67 18.93
N LEU A 125 -9.17 10.33 18.85
CA LEU A 125 -8.05 9.89 18.01
C LEU A 125 -7.54 8.52 18.46
N LEU A 126 -7.37 8.28 19.76
CA LEU A 126 -6.93 6.99 20.28
C LEU A 126 -7.90 5.86 19.94
N ILE A 127 -9.21 6.09 20.08
CA ILE A 127 -10.24 5.14 19.64
C ILE A 127 -10.14 4.92 18.13
N MET A 128 -9.95 5.97 17.34
CA MET A 128 -9.80 5.87 15.88
C MET A 128 -8.57 5.04 15.48
N PHE A 129 -7.44 5.20 16.19
CA PHE A 129 -6.24 4.41 15.98
C PHE A 129 -6.44 2.93 16.31
N VAL A 130 -7.00 2.65 17.49
CA VAL A 130 -7.21 1.26 17.95
C VAL A 130 -8.30 0.59 17.13
N ALA A 131 -9.48 1.19 17.03
CA ALA A 131 -10.61 0.61 16.31
C ALA A 131 -10.35 0.57 14.79
N GLY A 132 -9.79 1.63 14.22
CA GLY A 132 -9.44 1.68 12.79
C GLY A 132 -8.34 0.67 12.44
N GLY A 133 -7.29 0.58 13.26
CA GLY A 133 -6.23 -0.41 13.09
C GLY A 133 -6.74 -1.85 13.22
N LEU A 134 -7.60 -2.13 14.21
CA LEU A 134 -8.22 -3.45 14.37
C LEU A 134 -9.15 -3.80 13.21
N ALA A 135 -10.03 -2.88 12.81
CA ALA A 135 -10.94 -3.09 11.68
C ALA A 135 -10.16 -3.36 10.39
N TYR A 136 -9.13 -2.58 10.11
CA TYR A 136 -8.24 -2.80 8.97
C TYR A 136 -7.51 -4.15 9.07
N SER A 137 -6.96 -4.48 10.24
CA SER A 137 -6.27 -5.76 10.45
C SER A 137 -7.19 -6.95 10.20
N VAL A 138 -8.45 -6.90 10.66
CA VAL A 138 -9.44 -7.95 10.39
C VAL A 138 -9.78 -7.99 8.90
N MET A 139 -10.02 -6.84 8.27
CA MET A 139 -10.35 -6.77 6.85
C MET A 139 -9.23 -7.35 5.98
N SER A 140 -7.99 -6.94 6.23
CA SER A 140 -6.83 -7.39 5.49
C SER A 140 -6.49 -8.85 5.75
N SER A 141 -6.55 -9.32 7.01
CA SER A 141 -6.12 -10.69 7.36
C SER A 141 -7.15 -11.76 7.01
N TYR A 142 -8.44 -11.47 7.15
CA TYR A 142 -9.50 -12.47 6.94
C TYR A 142 -10.13 -12.40 5.56
N PHE A 143 -10.22 -11.21 4.97
CA PHE A 143 -10.88 -11.03 3.67
C PHE A 143 -9.89 -10.75 2.54
N GLY A 144 -8.58 -10.58 2.82
CA GLY A 144 -7.60 -10.16 1.82
C GLY A 144 -7.82 -8.74 1.29
N ILE A 145 -8.78 -8.00 1.85
CA ILE A 145 -9.16 -6.68 1.35
C ILE A 145 -8.20 -5.65 1.93
N SER A 146 -7.31 -5.13 1.08
CA SER A 146 -6.46 -3.99 1.40
C SER A 146 -7.08 -2.68 0.88
N VAL A 147 -6.73 -1.54 1.48
CA VAL A 147 -7.18 -0.22 0.98
C VAL A 147 -6.67 0.04 -0.44
N ARG A 148 -5.52 -0.54 -0.81
CA ARG A 148 -5.00 -0.50 -2.17
C ARG A 148 -5.91 -1.26 -3.13
N PHE A 149 -6.30 -2.49 -2.80
CA PHE A 149 -7.23 -3.30 -3.60
C PHE A 149 -8.54 -2.55 -3.87
N VAL A 150 -9.19 -2.02 -2.83
CA VAL A 150 -10.46 -1.30 -2.96
C VAL A 150 -10.30 -0.06 -3.84
N ALA A 151 -9.19 0.65 -3.71
CA ALA A 151 -8.95 1.86 -4.49
C ALA A 151 -8.57 1.55 -5.95
N THR A 152 -7.80 0.50 -6.23
CA THR A 152 -7.51 0.09 -7.60
C THR A 152 -8.76 -0.40 -8.31
N ASP A 153 -9.61 -1.15 -7.63
CA ASP A 153 -10.91 -1.55 -8.16
C ASP A 153 -11.76 -0.30 -8.48
N MET A 154 -11.95 0.59 -7.51
CA MET A 154 -12.76 1.81 -7.68
C MET A 154 -12.24 2.79 -8.75
N PHE A 155 -10.93 2.98 -8.87
CA PHE A 155 -10.36 4.01 -9.75
C PHE A 155 -9.82 3.50 -11.08
N THR A 156 -9.54 2.20 -11.19
CA THR A 156 -8.93 1.61 -12.40
C THR A 156 -9.69 0.41 -12.96
N ASP A 157 -10.84 0.05 -12.36
CA ASP A 157 -11.68 -1.09 -12.75
C ASP A 157 -10.85 -2.37 -12.90
N GLN A 158 -9.99 -2.59 -11.90
CA GLN A 158 -8.98 -3.63 -11.95
C GLN A 158 -8.85 -4.37 -10.61
N ASP A 159 -9.04 -5.69 -10.69
CA ASP A 159 -8.75 -6.63 -9.61
C ASP A 159 -7.23 -6.76 -9.41
N GLN A 160 -6.67 -5.93 -8.52
CA GLN A 160 -5.31 -6.09 -8.02
C GLN A 160 -5.32 -6.75 -6.64
N ASP A 161 -5.63 -8.05 -6.59
CA ASP A 161 -5.39 -8.88 -5.41
C ASP A 161 -3.88 -9.22 -5.33
N ILE A 162 -3.08 -8.23 -4.92
CA ILE A 162 -1.61 -8.31 -4.89
C ILE A 162 -1.12 -8.11 -3.47
N ASP A 163 -0.47 -9.13 -2.91
CA ASP A 163 0.37 -8.96 -1.73
C ASP A 163 1.76 -8.41 -2.11
N PHE A 164 1.99 -7.13 -1.86
CA PHE A 164 3.27 -6.50 -2.16
C PHE A 164 4.45 -7.05 -1.35
N SER A 165 4.21 -7.75 -0.25
CA SER A 165 5.28 -8.36 0.54
C SER A 165 5.94 -9.54 -0.19
N THR A 166 5.24 -10.17 -1.14
CA THR A 166 5.72 -11.31 -1.94
C THR A 166 6.35 -10.90 -3.27
N ARG A 167 6.49 -9.59 -3.51
CA ARG A 167 7.08 -9.02 -4.71
C ARG A 167 8.54 -9.43 -4.87
N SER A 168 8.93 -9.85 -6.08
CA SER A 168 10.32 -10.16 -6.39
C SER A 168 11.20 -8.91 -6.41
N MET A 169 12.45 -9.08 -5.96
CA MET A 169 13.51 -8.07 -6.10
C MET A 169 14.20 -8.17 -7.46
N ASN A 170 14.19 -9.36 -8.07
CA ASN A 170 14.71 -9.58 -9.42
C ASN A 170 13.58 -9.36 -10.42
N TYR A 171 13.72 -8.35 -11.26
CA TYR A 171 12.75 -7.98 -12.27
C TYR A 171 13.42 -7.72 -13.63
N LEU A 172 12.66 -7.94 -14.70
CA LEU A 172 13.15 -7.76 -16.06
C LEU A 172 12.74 -6.40 -16.58
N VAL A 173 13.72 -5.56 -16.88
CA VAL A 173 13.47 -4.21 -17.41
C VAL A 173 13.62 -4.24 -18.93
N THR A 174 12.78 -3.48 -19.60
CA THR A 174 12.90 -3.18 -21.03
C THR A 174 14.22 -2.43 -21.35
N GLU A 175 14.77 -2.55 -22.56
CA GLU A 175 15.98 -1.81 -22.98
C GLU A 175 15.84 -0.28 -22.79
N ASP A 176 14.66 0.26 -23.10
CA ASP A 176 14.31 1.67 -22.88
C ASP A 176 14.11 2.07 -21.40
N GLY A 177 14.06 1.11 -20.47
CA GLY A 177 13.81 1.38 -19.05
C GLY A 177 12.37 1.77 -18.69
N LYS A 178 11.44 1.79 -19.65
CA LYS A 178 10.06 2.26 -19.43
C LYS A 178 9.19 1.28 -18.65
N TYR A 179 9.32 -0.02 -18.94
CA TYR A 179 8.52 -1.06 -18.32
C TYR A 179 9.41 -2.05 -17.58
N ARG A 180 8.83 -2.66 -16.56
CA ARG A 180 9.45 -3.80 -15.88
C ARG A 180 8.42 -4.92 -15.68
N LEU A 181 8.88 -6.14 -15.83
CA LEU A 181 8.14 -7.34 -15.45
C LEU A 181 8.59 -7.78 -14.07
N VAL A 182 7.63 -7.88 -13.17
CA VAL A 182 7.83 -8.30 -11.78
C VAL A 182 6.96 -9.51 -11.52
N TYR A 183 7.41 -10.43 -10.68
CA TYR A 183 6.60 -11.55 -10.25
C TYR A 183 6.35 -11.49 -8.75
N TYR A 184 5.20 -12.02 -8.35
CA TYR A 184 4.74 -12.12 -6.97
C TYR A 184 4.54 -13.59 -6.67
N ALA A 185 5.26 -14.10 -5.67
CA ALA A 185 5.30 -15.52 -5.35
C ALA A 185 4.59 -15.78 -4.02
N GLU A 186 3.35 -16.26 -4.10
CA GLU A 186 2.54 -16.60 -2.93
C GLU A 186 2.58 -18.10 -2.68
N GLN A 187 2.80 -18.48 -1.42
CA GLN A 187 2.64 -19.86 -0.98
C GLN A 187 1.21 -20.05 -0.47
N LYS A 188 0.36 -20.73 -1.24
CA LYS A 188 -0.99 -21.13 -0.83
C LYS A 188 -0.99 -22.61 -0.49
N ASP A 189 -1.21 -22.91 0.79
CA ASP A 189 -1.13 -24.26 1.37
C ASP A 189 0.23 -24.94 1.09
N GLU A 190 0.30 -25.78 0.06
CA GLU A 190 1.50 -26.51 -0.39
C GLU A 190 1.94 -26.16 -1.82
N HIS A 191 1.30 -25.16 -2.45
CA HIS A 191 1.55 -24.79 -3.83
C HIS A 191 2.07 -23.36 -3.93
N LEU A 192 3.15 -23.19 -4.70
CA LEU A 192 3.66 -21.89 -5.08
C LEU A 192 2.83 -21.37 -6.26
N VAL A 193 2.17 -20.23 -6.08
CA VAL A 193 1.47 -19.50 -7.13
C VAL A 193 2.31 -18.29 -7.49
N THR A 194 2.76 -18.22 -8.74
CA THR A 194 3.56 -17.09 -9.23
C THR A 194 2.74 -16.27 -10.22
N SER A 195 2.54 -15.00 -9.89
CA SER A 195 1.78 -14.04 -10.70
C SER A 195 2.71 -12.98 -11.28
N TYR A 196 2.66 -12.79 -12.60
CA TYR A 196 3.50 -11.84 -13.35
C TYR A 196 2.73 -10.57 -13.65
N TYR A 197 3.34 -9.42 -13.35
CA TYR A 197 2.78 -8.09 -13.54
C TYR A 197 3.75 -7.19 -14.30
N VAL A 198 3.19 -6.39 -15.20
CA VAL A 198 3.93 -5.31 -15.87
C VAL A 198 3.68 -4.00 -15.12
N GLU A 199 4.78 -3.38 -14.69
CA GLU A 199 4.80 -2.11 -13.97
C GLU A 199 5.45 -1.02 -14.85
N GLU A 200 4.95 0.21 -14.73
CA GLU A 200 5.47 1.38 -15.44
C GLU A 200 6.66 2.00 -14.68
N ALA A 201 7.87 1.54 -14.99
CA ALA A 201 9.10 1.95 -14.32
C ALA A 201 9.44 3.44 -14.53
N PHE A 202 9.02 4.05 -15.64
CA PHE A 202 9.27 5.48 -15.89
C PHE A 202 8.55 6.43 -14.90
N LYS A 203 7.59 5.93 -14.12
CA LYS A 203 6.88 6.72 -13.08
C LYS A 203 7.50 6.58 -11.69
N ASP A 204 8.61 5.85 -11.57
CA ASP A 204 9.33 5.68 -10.31
C ASP A 204 9.85 7.01 -9.76
N LYS A 205 10.02 7.05 -8.44
CA LYS A 205 10.66 8.19 -7.77
C LYS A 205 11.82 7.74 -6.92
N GLU A 206 12.99 8.25 -7.27
CA GLU A 206 14.23 7.99 -6.56
C GLU A 206 14.47 9.06 -5.49
N TYR A 207 14.82 8.59 -4.30
CA TYR A 207 15.29 9.39 -3.19
C TYR A 207 16.65 8.84 -2.73
N PRO A 208 17.48 9.62 -2.01
CA PRO A 208 18.87 9.27 -1.73
C PRO A 208 19.14 7.90 -1.09
N PHE A 209 18.15 7.29 -0.42
CA PHE A 209 18.30 5.99 0.26
C PHE A 209 17.13 5.02 0.00
N ALA A 210 16.19 5.41 -0.86
CA ALA A 210 14.97 4.66 -1.10
C ALA A 210 14.40 4.98 -2.49
N VAL A 211 13.88 3.96 -3.15
CA VAL A 211 13.21 4.10 -4.44
C VAL A 211 11.76 3.69 -4.27
N PHE A 212 10.86 4.61 -4.59
CA PHE A 212 9.43 4.32 -4.69
C PHE A 212 9.16 3.80 -6.10
N ARG A 213 9.03 2.48 -6.18
CA ARG A 213 8.70 1.72 -7.38
C ARG A 213 7.19 1.80 -7.60
N ARG A 214 6.74 2.53 -8.63
CA ARG A 214 5.30 2.71 -8.89
C ARG A 214 4.64 1.36 -9.15
N THR A 215 3.65 0.98 -8.34
CA THR A 215 2.90 -0.29 -8.51
C THR A 215 1.43 -0.08 -8.77
N PHE A 216 0.87 1.07 -8.37
CA PHE A 216 -0.52 1.42 -8.60
C PHE A 216 -0.82 1.50 -10.11
N GLY A 217 -1.76 0.67 -10.57
CA GLY A 217 -2.12 0.54 -11.99
C GLY A 217 -1.29 -0.48 -12.80
N CYS A 218 -0.45 -1.29 -12.15
CA CYS A 218 0.22 -2.41 -12.83
C CYS A 218 -0.76 -3.44 -13.39
N ARG A 219 -0.41 -4.12 -14.49
CA ARG A 219 -1.31 -5.05 -15.20
C ARG A 219 -0.83 -6.49 -15.05
N ARG A 220 -1.76 -7.39 -14.69
CA ARG A 220 -1.48 -8.83 -14.58
C ARG A 220 -1.41 -9.45 -15.97
N VAL A 221 -0.35 -10.21 -16.24
CA VAL A 221 -0.11 -10.80 -17.56
C VAL A 221 -0.22 -12.32 -17.56
N LEU A 222 0.34 -12.98 -16.53
CA LEU A 222 0.26 -14.42 -16.40
C LEU A 222 0.13 -14.81 -14.92
N VAL A 223 -0.64 -15.86 -14.66
CA VAL A 223 -0.64 -16.55 -13.36
C VAL A 223 -0.26 -17.99 -13.63
N THR A 224 0.71 -18.48 -12.87
CA THR A 224 1.12 -19.88 -12.89
C THR A 224 0.84 -20.51 -11.54
N ALA A 225 0.11 -21.62 -11.57
CA ALA A 225 0.02 -22.52 -10.43
C ALA A 225 1.17 -23.53 -10.53
N TYR A 226 1.74 -23.90 -9.39
CA TYR A 226 2.89 -24.80 -9.25
C TYR A 226 4.22 -24.17 -9.69
N GLU A 227 5.31 -24.74 -9.18
CA GLU A 227 6.68 -24.34 -9.55
C GLU A 227 6.96 -24.77 -10.99
N ARG A 228 6.55 -23.93 -11.94
CA ARG A 228 6.77 -24.09 -13.37
C ARG A 228 7.85 -23.12 -13.82
N ASP A 229 8.84 -23.63 -14.54
CA ASP A 229 9.87 -22.79 -15.13
C ASP A 229 9.25 -22.00 -16.29
N VAL A 230 9.12 -20.69 -16.09
CA VAL A 230 8.66 -19.74 -17.11
C VAL A 230 9.86 -18.89 -17.46
N ASN A 231 10.14 -18.74 -18.75
CA ASN A 231 11.24 -17.90 -19.23
C ASN A 231 10.71 -16.61 -19.88
N PRO A 232 10.23 -15.64 -19.09
CA PRO A 232 9.77 -14.38 -19.63
C PRO A 232 10.95 -13.57 -20.16
N HIS A 233 10.79 -12.95 -21.33
CA HIS A 233 11.79 -12.02 -21.85
C HIS A 233 11.15 -10.96 -22.73
N TRP A 234 11.75 -9.76 -22.74
CA TRP A 234 11.37 -8.69 -23.64
C TRP A 234 11.93 -8.97 -25.03
N ILE A 235 11.09 -9.02 -26.05
CA ILE A 235 11.52 -9.15 -27.46
C ILE A 235 11.91 -7.77 -27.99
N SER A 236 11.19 -6.74 -27.56
CA SER A 236 11.36 -5.35 -27.97
C SER A 236 10.81 -4.44 -26.86
N ASN A 237 10.91 -3.13 -27.05
CA ASN A 237 10.52 -2.14 -26.05
C ASN A 237 9.05 -2.26 -25.62
N ASP A 238 8.19 -2.70 -26.53
CA ASP A 238 6.75 -2.77 -26.30
C ASP A 238 6.20 -4.20 -26.42
N LYS A 239 7.06 -5.22 -26.52
CA LYS A 239 6.65 -6.62 -26.74
C LYS A 239 7.27 -7.56 -25.71
N LEU A 240 6.41 -8.25 -24.98
CA LEU A 240 6.76 -9.19 -23.94
C LEU A 240 6.42 -10.62 -24.38
N SER A 241 7.39 -11.53 -24.31
CA SER A 241 7.15 -12.96 -24.53
C SER A 241 7.08 -13.70 -23.21
N ILE A 242 5.98 -14.43 -22.98
CA ILE A 242 5.80 -15.30 -21.82
C ILE A 242 5.19 -16.62 -22.30
N ASP A 243 5.84 -17.74 -22.01
CA ASP A 243 5.39 -19.10 -22.34
C ASP A 243 5.01 -19.29 -23.83
N GLY A 244 5.73 -18.62 -24.74
CA GLY A 244 5.49 -18.65 -26.18
C GLY A 244 4.41 -17.70 -26.70
N ILE A 245 3.69 -17.01 -25.81
CA ILE A 245 2.72 -15.96 -26.15
C ILE A 245 3.46 -14.62 -26.20
N THR A 246 3.24 -13.85 -27.27
CA THR A 246 3.77 -12.48 -27.39
C THR A 246 2.63 -11.50 -27.15
N LEU A 247 2.81 -10.63 -26.16
CA LEU A 247 1.85 -9.59 -25.79
C LEU A 247 2.46 -8.22 -26.00
N THR A 248 1.69 -7.31 -26.57
CA THR A 248 2.09 -5.91 -26.72
C THR A 248 1.70 -5.13 -25.48
N VAL A 249 2.51 -4.17 -25.05
CA VAL A 249 2.19 -3.30 -23.90
C VAL A 249 0.85 -2.58 -24.08
N GLU A 250 0.54 -2.15 -25.31
CA GLU A 250 -0.76 -1.55 -25.63
C GLU A 250 -1.93 -2.49 -25.33
N GLU A 251 -1.81 -3.79 -25.65
CA GLU A 251 -2.83 -4.81 -25.36
C GLU A 251 -2.96 -5.08 -23.86
N ILE A 252 -1.84 -5.02 -23.12
CA ILE A 252 -1.80 -5.23 -21.67
C ILE A 252 -2.52 -4.11 -20.92
N PHE A 253 -2.38 -2.86 -21.40
CA PHE A 253 -2.97 -1.69 -20.76
C PHE A 253 -4.31 -1.25 -21.37
N ALA A 254 -4.73 -1.84 -22.48
CA ALA A 254 -6.04 -1.60 -23.09
C ALA A 254 -7.15 -1.81 -22.05
N PRO A 255 -8.24 -1.00 -22.10
CA PRO A 255 -9.44 -1.31 -21.35
C PRO A 255 -9.88 -2.73 -21.73
N LYS A 256 -10.30 -3.52 -20.74
CA LYS A 256 -11.06 -4.73 -21.07
C LYS A 256 -12.39 -4.26 -21.64
N ASP A 257 -12.46 -4.16 -22.96
CA ASP A 257 -13.76 -4.12 -23.62
C ASP A 257 -14.50 -5.39 -23.18
N ASN A 258 -15.75 -5.24 -22.77
CA ASN A 258 -16.60 -6.36 -22.36
C ASN A 258 -16.78 -7.33 -23.53
N GLU A 259 -15.82 -8.24 -23.71
CA GLU A 259 -15.96 -9.36 -24.63
C GLU A 259 -16.83 -10.44 -23.94
N GLY A 260 -18.10 -10.48 -24.34
CA GLY A 260 -18.78 -11.75 -24.61
C GLY A 260 -19.81 -12.22 -23.60
N GLU A 261 -20.99 -11.57 -23.57
CA GLU A 261 -22.21 -12.38 -23.67
C GLU A 261 -22.14 -13.10 -25.02
N GLU A 262 -21.90 -14.42 -25.00
CA GLU A 262 -21.92 -15.25 -26.18
C GLU A 262 -23.31 -15.22 -26.84
N THR A 263 -23.51 -14.35 -27.82
CA THR A 263 -24.49 -14.55 -28.88
C THR A 263 -24.00 -15.66 -29.81
N GLY A 264 -24.30 -16.90 -29.46
CA GLY A 264 -24.16 -18.07 -30.33
C GLY A 264 -25.52 -18.55 -30.85
N SER A 265 -26.06 -17.88 -31.87
CA SER A 265 -27.19 -18.40 -32.64
C SER A 265 -26.70 -19.44 -33.65
N GLY A 266 -26.99 -20.71 -33.36
CA GLY A 266 -27.41 -21.69 -34.37
C GLY A 266 -26.33 -22.56 -35.02
N GLU A 267 -26.09 -23.74 -34.44
CA GLU A 267 -26.28 -24.98 -35.20
C GLU A 267 -26.74 -26.11 -34.27
N GLU A 268 -28.01 -26.50 -34.43
CA GLU A 268 -28.62 -27.63 -33.73
C GLU A 268 -28.04 -28.94 -34.26
N THR A 269 -27.44 -29.76 -33.38
CA THR A 269 -27.62 -31.22 -33.48
C THR A 269 -27.59 -31.90 -32.09
N LYS A 270 -28.80 -32.18 -31.56
CA LYS A 270 -29.23 -33.26 -30.65
C LYS A 270 -28.25 -33.84 -29.58
N LYS A 271 -28.52 -33.48 -28.31
CA LYS A 271 -28.72 -34.25 -27.03
C LYS A 271 -28.00 -35.62 -26.78
N PRO A 272 -27.89 -36.10 -25.50
CA PRO A 272 -27.97 -35.42 -24.20
C PRO A 272 -26.88 -35.81 -23.16
N SER A 273 -26.72 -34.90 -22.19
CA SER A 273 -26.41 -35.11 -20.76
C SER A 273 -26.35 -36.55 -20.24
N GLN A 274 -25.22 -36.90 -19.60
CA GLN A 274 -25.21 -37.74 -18.40
C GLN A 274 -24.17 -37.23 -17.39
N THR A 275 -24.70 -36.61 -16.34
CA THR A 275 -24.13 -36.52 -15.00
C THR A 275 -23.71 -37.90 -14.49
N ALA A 276 -22.42 -38.10 -14.23
CA ALA A 276 -21.96 -39.18 -13.36
C ALA A 276 -21.45 -38.54 -12.06
N ALA A 277 -22.32 -38.52 -11.05
CA ALA A 277 -21.99 -38.14 -9.70
C ALA A 277 -21.02 -39.16 -9.10
N ALA A 278 -19.92 -38.67 -8.55
CA ALA A 278 -18.99 -39.45 -7.76
C ALA A 278 -19.66 -39.94 -6.46
N THR A 279 -19.63 -41.25 -6.27
CA THR A 279 -19.91 -41.97 -5.04
C THR A 279 -19.05 -41.44 -3.90
N THR A 280 -19.66 -41.02 -2.79
CA THR A 280 -18.96 -40.97 -1.49
C THR A 280 -19.62 -41.96 -0.56
N THR A 281 -18.93 -43.07 -0.35
CA THR A 281 -19.14 -44.00 0.76
C THR A 281 -18.54 -43.38 2.02
N ALA A 282 -19.33 -43.22 3.07
CA ALA A 282 -18.82 -43.13 4.43
C ALA A 282 -19.83 -43.76 5.39
N ALA A 283 -19.34 -44.79 6.07
CA ALA A 283 -20.04 -45.67 6.97
C ALA A 283 -20.38 -45.02 8.31
N LYS A 284 -21.45 -45.52 8.95
CA LYS A 284 -21.63 -45.41 10.41
C LYS A 284 -22.31 -46.67 10.96
N THR A 285 -21.45 -47.54 11.49
CA THR A 285 -21.53 -48.26 12.78
C THR A 285 -22.80 -49.00 13.20
N GLU A 286 -22.57 -50.31 13.35
CA GLU A 286 -23.18 -51.38 14.16
C GLU A 286 -24.12 -51.06 15.34
N ALA A 287 -25.19 -51.87 15.41
CA ALA A 287 -25.76 -52.61 16.56
C ALA A 287 -27.17 -53.08 16.10
N GLY A 288 -27.62 -54.33 16.10
CA GLY A 288 -27.44 -55.47 16.99
C GLY A 288 -28.84 -55.93 17.45
N GLY A 289 -29.29 -57.14 17.08
CA GLY A 289 -30.31 -57.91 17.82
C GLY A 289 -31.66 -58.25 17.12
N GLY A 290 -31.94 -59.56 17.03
CA GLY A 290 -33.26 -60.22 16.91
C GLY A 290 -33.83 -60.28 15.48
N GLU A 291 -34.27 -61.40 14.91
CA GLU A 291 -34.56 -62.78 15.33
C GLU A 291 -34.06 -63.77 14.26
#